data_AF-A0AA38QB01-F1
#
_entry.id   AF-A0AA38QB01-F1
#
_cell.length_a   1.000
_cell.length_b   1.000
_cell.length_c   1.000
_cell.angle_alpha   90.00
_cell.angle_beta   90.00
_cell.angle_gamma   90.00
#
_symmetry.space_group_name_H-M   'P 1'
#
loop_
_entity.id
_entity.type
_entity.pdbx_description
1 polymer ?
#
loop_
_entity_poly.entity_id
_entity_poly.type
_entity_poly.pdbx_seq_one_letter_code
_entity_poly.pdbx_strand_id
1 'polypeptide(L)'
;MGLSARRHARNSSRLLSRTLIVNIWRLLAIILLIWGEFGAYFWSVSSCKWPISAVQSTGEKPTHVLLLADTQLEHLSAYRKEVSWSDFLYRLTYELYLKRSWRVTMRMKPNTVFFLGDMLSSGKDMNSEQEFQQYYEVFRRTFPLEPNVNGYYVPGNNDVGMGVTRPLSKHVRKSFFKLFGPFNQRVIVHNHTFILLDAPGLVDEDYTRAAQRIPYDKWSSLPGGPVEFVKTIHTVVLTQLGVDNNPVVLLSHIPLWRKDTAPCGPRREKGNIRTGVGHGYQNTLQKHTTNFLIESLQPSIIFSGDNRDYCEHLHKLASGRVPEDVALVPEITVKSFSPSRHIRRPGFQLLSLISADSTARFHRSVAHDLCLLPDQKFIHWRLYAGFAYFTMLAMALFNIQRKRQLSSRALITPLSSHISLSGIPSPHPSLVTAAWTSYAPPSPTSPRGSLPGTIRTPVASSGPTFRAASRPGTPAPLLSPIPYQHEEPEDDSLYPPQYASTRLHLHQEETWSPEHLDHLDSNENGSRIMSPFLTPSGPQIRRPWSWTWSFVFRGRRRRMAIHAPSVSWDACKDLIALLGDGVSTGDVKFRQRGIFRSIVMDFLSVAWVFVMTWTVMAWWSFR
;
A
#
# COMPACT_ATOMS: atom_id res chain seq x y z
N MET A 1 -13.66 -50.93 -27.37
CA MET A 1 -13.63 -50.35 -26.01
C MET A 1 -14.87 -50.80 -25.24
N GLY A 2 -14.70 -51.48 -24.10
CA GLY A 2 -15.81 -51.97 -23.27
C GLY A 2 -16.55 -50.89 -22.47
N LEU A 3 -17.68 -51.26 -21.88
CA LEU A 3 -18.54 -50.35 -21.11
C LEU A 3 -17.86 -49.75 -19.87
N SER A 4 -16.98 -50.50 -19.19
CA SER A 4 -16.17 -49.98 -18.08
C SER A 4 -15.25 -48.85 -18.53
N ALA A 5 -14.47 -49.05 -19.60
CA ALA A 5 -13.61 -48.01 -20.17
C ALA A 5 -14.41 -46.76 -20.62
N ARG A 6 -15.62 -46.95 -21.17
CA ARG A 6 -16.54 -45.84 -21.48
C ARG A 6 -17.03 -45.12 -20.22
N ARG A 7 -17.34 -45.82 -19.11
CA ARG A 7 -17.69 -45.20 -17.81
C ARG A 7 -16.51 -44.42 -17.22
N HIS A 8 -15.30 -45.00 -17.18
CA HIS A 8 -14.10 -44.30 -16.68
C HIS A 8 -13.78 -43.05 -17.51
N ALA A 9 -13.79 -43.14 -18.85
CA ALA A 9 -13.57 -41.98 -19.72
C ALA A 9 -14.66 -40.88 -19.57
N ARG A 10 -15.91 -41.27 -19.30
CA ARG A 10 -17.02 -40.33 -19.07
C ARG A 10 -16.95 -39.66 -17.70
N ASN A 11 -16.52 -40.40 -16.66
CA ASN A 11 -16.34 -39.84 -15.31
C ASN A 11 -15.10 -38.92 -15.22
N SER A 12 -13.96 -39.32 -15.78
CA SER A 12 -12.76 -38.45 -15.82
C SER A 12 -13.01 -37.16 -16.61
N SER A 13 -13.85 -37.21 -17.65
CA SER A 13 -14.25 -36.00 -18.40
C SER A 13 -15.13 -35.01 -17.61
N ARG A 14 -15.77 -35.43 -16.51
CA ARG A 14 -16.57 -34.55 -15.64
C ARG A 14 -15.71 -33.84 -14.59
N LEU A 15 -14.75 -34.56 -14.00
CA LEU A 15 -13.82 -34.02 -13.01
C LEU A 15 -12.86 -32.97 -13.59
N LEU A 16 -12.58 -33.01 -14.90
CA LEU A 16 -11.83 -31.97 -15.63
C LEU A 16 -12.72 -30.94 -16.34
N SER A 17 -13.97 -30.75 -15.93
CA SER A 17 -14.83 -29.73 -16.54
C SER A 17 -14.37 -28.29 -16.18
N ARG A 18 -14.32 -27.40 -17.19
CA ARG A 18 -13.94 -25.98 -17.01
C ARG A 18 -14.70 -25.32 -15.86
N THR A 19 -16.01 -25.53 -15.81
CA THR A 19 -16.90 -24.92 -14.82
C THR A 19 -16.53 -25.34 -13.40
N LEU A 20 -16.23 -26.63 -13.18
CA LEU A 20 -15.80 -27.12 -11.87
C LEU A 20 -14.46 -26.49 -11.46
N ILE A 21 -13.47 -26.46 -12.36
CA ILE A 21 -12.14 -25.90 -12.08
C ILE A 21 -12.23 -24.40 -11.76
N VAL A 22 -12.91 -23.61 -12.61
CA VAL A 22 -13.09 -22.17 -12.37
C VAL A 22 -13.87 -21.90 -11.07
N ASN A 23 -14.90 -22.69 -10.76
CA ASN A 23 -15.66 -22.52 -9.52
C ASN A 23 -14.89 -22.97 -8.26
N ILE A 24 -14.00 -23.97 -8.35
CA ILE A 24 -13.05 -24.29 -7.26
C ILE A 24 -12.11 -23.11 -7.01
N TRP A 25 -11.51 -22.53 -8.05
CA TRP A 25 -10.64 -21.37 -7.88
C TRP A 25 -11.39 -20.12 -7.37
N ARG A 26 -12.66 -19.93 -7.72
CA ARG A 26 -13.53 -18.90 -7.11
C ARG A 26 -13.78 -19.15 -5.63
N LEU A 27 -14.10 -20.38 -5.23
CA LEU A 27 -14.33 -20.73 -3.83
C LEU A 27 -13.05 -20.54 -3.00
N LEU A 28 -11.90 -20.97 -3.53
CA LEU A 28 -10.59 -20.72 -2.92
C LEU A 28 -10.29 -19.22 -2.81
N ALA A 29 -10.61 -18.41 -3.82
CA ALA A 29 -10.44 -16.96 -3.77
C ALA A 29 -11.27 -16.32 -2.65
N ILE A 30 -12.52 -16.75 -2.45
CA ILE A 30 -13.39 -16.28 -1.37
C ILE A 30 -12.84 -16.70 0.00
N ILE A 31 -12.45 -17.97 0.18
CA ILE A 31 -11.88 -18.47 1.45
C ILE A 31 -10.58 -17.72 1.80
N LEU A 32 -9.72 -17.50 0.81
CA LEU A 32 -8.45 -16.81 0.94
C LEU A 32 -8.62 -15.31 1.24
N LEU A 33 -9.69 -14.68 0.74
CA LEU A 33 -10.10 -13.32 1.16
C LEU A 33 -10.65 -13.28 2.59
N ILE A 34 -11.53 -14.21 2.98
CA ILE A 34 -12.03 -14.29 4.36
C ILE A 34 -10.84 -14.45 5.33
N TRP A 35 -9.85 -15.28 4.96
CA TRP A 35 -8.63 -15.44 5.73
C TRP A 35 -7.76 -14.18 5.76
N GLY A 36 -7.43 -13.57 4.61
CA GLY A 36 -6.55 -12.40 4.56
C GLY A 36 -7.17 -11.13 5.16
N GLU A 37 -8.45 -10.86 4.88
CA GLU A 37 -9.12 -9.63 5.31
C GLU A 37 -9.58 -9.69 6.78
N PHE A 38 -9.78 -10.88 7.36
CA PHE A 38 -10.24 -11.04 8.75
C PHE A 38 -9.48 -12.11 9.53
N GLY A 39 -9.40 -13.35 9.01
CA GLY A 39 -8.82 -14.49 9.72
C GLY A 39 -7.40 -14.23 10.25
N ALA A 40 -6.54 -13.60 9.45
CA ALA A 40 -5.18 -13.24 9.80
C ALA A 40 -5.09 -12.23 10.96
N TYR A 41 -6.02 -11.28 11.07
CA TYR A 41 -6.09 -10.30 12.17
C TYR A 41 -6.55 -10.96 13.48
N PHE A 42 -7.57 -11.83 13.42
CA PHE A 42 -8.00 -12.60 14.59
C PHE A 42 -6.91 -13.57 15.04
N TRP A 43 -6.26 -14.27 14.10
CA TRP A 43 -5.18 -15.19 14.38
C TRP A 43 -3.95 -14.51 14.98
N SER A 44 -3.54 -13.34 14.45
CA SER A 44 -2.35 -12.62 14.95
C SER A 44 -2.50 -12.16 16.39
N VAL A 45 -3.71 -11.79 16.82
CA VAL A 45 -4.03 -11.40 18.21
C VAL A 45 -4.38 -12.60 19.09
N SER A 46 -4.78 -13.76 18.53
CA SER A 46 -5.21 -14.94 19.31
C SER A 46 -4.15 -15.54 20.25
N SER A 47 -2.87 -15.32 19.96
CA SER A 47 -1.75 -15.70 20.85
C SER A 47 -1.49 -14.69 21.96
N CYS A 48 -1.96 -13.45 21.81
CA CYS A 48 -1.73 -12.38 22.78
C CYS A 48 -2.64 -12.56 23.99
N LYS A 49 -2.07 -12.36 25.18
CA LYS A 49 -2.78 -12.43 26.46
C LYS A 49 -2.36 -11.24 27.30
N TRP A 50 -3.25 -10.78 28.19
CA TRP A 50 -2.84 -9.84 29.22
C TRP A 50 -1.76 -10.49 30.11
N PRO A 51 -0.63 -9.81 30.37
CA PRO A 51 0.48 -10.39 31.12
C PRO A 51 0.11 -10.51 32.62
N ILE A 52 -0.12 -11.73 33.09
CA ILE A 52 -0.68 -12.02 34.43
C ILE A 52 0.32 -12.77 35.34
N SER A 53 1.52 -13.11 34.85
CA SER A 53 2.48 -13.96 35.56
C SER A 53 3.07 -13.37 36.86
N ALA A 54 3.04 -12.05 37.04
CA ALA A 54 3.36 -11.38 38.31
C ALA A 54 2.13 -11.20 39.24
N VAL A 55 0.92 -11.38 38.69
CA VAL A 55 -0.37 -11.02 39.30
C VAL A 55 -0.99 -12.18 40.09
N GLN A 56 -0.68 -13.43 39.75
CA GLN A 56 -1.29 -14.61 40.39
C GLN A 56 -1.01 -14.74 41.89
N SER A 57 -0.08 -13.97 42.46
CA SER A 57 0.25 -14.00 43.90
C SER A 57 -0.63 -13.11 44.79
N THR A 58 -1.35 -12.12 44.26
CA THR A 58 -2.12 -11.16 45.09
C THR A 58 -3.62 -11.45 45.16
N GLY A 59 -4.17 -12.22 44.22
CA GLY A 59 -5.62 -12.47 44.11
C GLY A 59 -6.45 -11.26 43.65
N GLU A 60 -5.83 -10.10 43.48
CA GLU A 60 -6.46 -8.88 42.96
C GLU A 60 -6.79 -9.02 41.46
N LYS A 61 -7.88 -8.39 41.03
CA LYS A 61 -8.22 -8.31 39.61
C LYS A 61 -7.39 -7.20 38.95
N PRO A 62 -6.48 -7.51 38.01
CA PRO A 62 -5.62 -6.51 37.41
C PRO A 62 -6.40 -5.51 36.55
N THR A 63 -5.89 -4.28 36.48
CA THR A 63 -6.36 -3.26 35.54
C THR A 63 -5.58 -3.39 34.23
N HIS A 64 -6.28 -3.47 33.10
CA HIS A 64 -5.68 -3.69 31.78
C HIS A 64 -5.51 -2.38 31.00
N VAL A 65 -4.26 -2.10 30.60
CA VAL A 65 -3.87 -0.84 29.94
C VAL A 65 -3.24 -1.15 28.58
N LEU A 66 -3.69 -0.47 27.54
CA LEU A 66 -3.22 -0.64 26.16
C LEU A 66 -2.40 0.57 25.73
N LEU A 67 -1.18 0.36 25.20
CA LEU A 67 -0.38 1.43 24.60
C LEU A 67 -0.29 1.23 23.08
N LEU A 68 -0.63 2.27 22.32
CA LEU A 68 -0.40 2.36 20.88
C LEU A 68 0.59 3.49 20.61
N ALA A 69 1.70 3.21 19.93
CA ALA A 69 2.54 4.24 19.32
C ALA A 69 2.30 4.27 17.80
N ASP A 70 2.55 5.42 17.17
CA ASP A 70 2.65 5.52 15.71
C ASP A 70 1.43 4.93 14.96
N THR A 71 0.22 5.41 15.27
CA THR A 71 -0.94 5.05 14.45
C THR A 71 -0.91 5.70 13.06
N GLN A 72 -0.15 6.81 12.92
CA GLN A 72 0.30 7.39 11.64
C GLN A 72 -0.84 7.47 10.60
N LEU A 73 -2.02 7.93 11.02
CA LEU A 73 -3.18 8.04 10.14
C LEU A 73 -2.88 9.03 9.01
N GLU A 74 -3.10 8.63 7.75
CA GLU A 74 -2.94 9.52 6.58
C GLU A 74 -4.24 10.30 6.30
N HIS A 75 -4.14 11.56 5.86
CA HIS A 75 -5.28 12.35 5.38
C HIS A 75 -5.15 12.83 3.94
N LEU A 76 -6.30 13.06 3.30
CA LEU A 76 -6.42 13.37 1.87
C LEU A 76 -5.79 14.72 1.49
N SER A 77 -5.87 15.73 2.35
CA SER A 77 -5.40 17.09 2.06
C SER A 77 -3.87 17.23 2.07
N ALA A 78 -3.19 16.46 2.91
CA ALA A 78 -1.76 16.61 3.18
C ALA A 78 -0.84 16.30 1.98
N TYR A 79 -1.31 15.50 1.01
CA TYR A 79 -0.50 15.06 -0.13
C TYR A 79 -1.29 15.12 -1.46
N ARG A 80 -1.09 16.25 -2.16
CA ARG A 80 -1.36 16.58 -3.57
C ARG A 80 -2.83 16.77 -4.01
N LYS A 81 -3.03 17.75 -4.91
CA LYS A 81 -4.30 18.01 -5.62
C LYS A 81 -4.67 16.94 -6.65
N GLU A 82 -3.69 16.18 -7.13
CA GLU A 82 -3.88 15.07 -8.06
C GLU A 82 -3.59 13.76 -7.34
N VAL A 83 -4.59 12.88 -7.28
CA VAL A 83 -4.52 11.58 -6.60
C VAL A 83 -4.62 10.49 -7.67
N SER A 84 -3.57 9.69 -7.81
CA SER A 84 -3.58 8.51 -8.69
C SER A 84 -4.49 7.41 -8.14
N TRP A 85 -5.02 6.56 -9.02
CA TRP A 85 -5.75 5.35 -8.62
C TRP A 85 -4.89 4.39 -7.77
N SER A 86 -3.56 4.40 -7.94
CA SER A 86 -2.61 3.71 -7.04
C SER A 86 -2.69 4.25 -5.62
N ASP A 87 -2.64 5.57 -5.47
CA ASP A 87 -2.53 6.28 -4.20
C ASP A 87 -3.86 6.17 -3.44
N PHE A 88 -4.99 6.27 -4.16
CA PHE A 88 -6.32 5.98 -3.62
C PHE A 88 -6.44 4.54 -3.10
N LEU A 89 -6.01 3.54 -3.88
CA LEU A 89 -6.09 2.13 -3.46
C LEU A 89 -5.17 1.84 -2.27
N TYR A 90 -3.94 2.37 -2.28
CA TYR A 90 -3.02 2.27 -1.15
C TYR A 90 -3.64 2.85 0.13
N ARG A 91 -4.09 4.12 0.10
CA ARG A 91 -4.76 4.78 1.24
C ARG A 91 -5.98 3.99 1.75
N LEU A 92 -6.81 3.49 0.84
CA LEU A 92 -7.96 2.65 1.18
C LEU A 92 -7.53 1.34 1.87
N THR A 93 -6.50 0.65 1.39
CA THR A 93 -5.98 -0.57 2.04
C THR A 93 -5.30 -0.30 3.39
N TYR A 94 -4.71 0.89 3.57
CA TYR A 94 -4.09 1.35 4.82
C TYR A 94 -5.14 1.68 5.89
N GLU A 95 -6.17 2.46 5.55
CA GLU A 95 -7.29 2.76 6.44
C GLU A 95 -8.05 1.48 6.85
N LEU A 96 -8.29 0.57 5.89
CA LEU A 96 -8.86 -0.75 6.16
C LEU A 96 -8.00 -1.57 7.12
N TYR A 97 -6.67 -1.55 6.96
CA TYR A 97 -5.74 -2.23 7.86
C TYR A 97 -5.83 -1.66 9.28
N LEU A 98 -5.82 -0.33 9.44
CA LEU A 98 -5.91 0.32 10.76
C LEU A 98 -7.24 -0.01 11.44
N LYS A 99 -8.38 0.13 10.74
CA LYS A 99 -9.71 -0.20 11.28
C LYS A 99 -9.85 -1.65 11.71
N ARG A 100 -9.30 -2.60 10.93
CA ARG A 100 -9.34 -4.03 11.27
C ARG A 100 -8.44 -4.37 12.44
N SER A 101 -7.23 -3.82 12.45
CA SER A 101 -6.28 -3.93 13.56
C SER A 101 -6.90 -3.41 14.87
N TRP A 102 -7.54 -2.23 14.84
CA TRP A 102 -8.27 -1.68 15.98
C TRP A 102 -9.43 -2.57 16.41
N ARG A 103 -10.24 -3.05 15.45
CA ARG A 103 -11.40 -3.94 15.67
C ARG A 103 -11.04 -5.31 16.27
N VAL A 104 -9.80 -5.80 16.12
CA VAL A 104 -9.30 -6.98 16.86
C VAL A 104 -8.58 -6.62 18.15
N THR A 105 -7.92 -5.45 18.23
CA THR A 105 -7.23 -4.97 19.44
C THR A 105 -8.23 -4.67 20.56
N MET A 106 -9.31 -3.93 20.27
CA MET A 106 -10.34 -3.60 21.28
C MET A 106 -11.10 -4.82 21.81
N ARG A 107 -11.10 -5.95 21.09
CA ARG A 107 -11.65 -7.23 21.61
C ARG A 107 -10.88 -7.77 22.82
N MET A 108 -9.67 -7.28 23.08
CA MET A 108 -8.93 -7.56 24.32
C MET A 108 -9.56 -6.90 25.56
N LYS A 109 -10.50 -5.95 25.39
CA LYS A 109 -11.21 -5.20 26.43
C LYS A 109 -10.27 -4.48 27.43
N PRO A 110 -9.44 -3.53 26.96
CA PRO A 110 -8.67 -2.67 27.84
C PRO A 110 -9.59 -1.79 28.70
N ASN A 111 -9.14 -1.41 29.89
CA ASN A 111 -9.79 -0.40 30.73
C ASN A 111 -9.33 1.02 30.38
N THR A 112 -8.10 1.16 29.89
CA THR A 112 -7.50 2.45 29.50
C THR A 112 -6.62 2.26 28.28
N VAL A 113 -6.62 3.26 27.40
CA VAL A 113 -5.80 3.33 26.19
C VAL A 113 -4.96 4.60 26.22
N PHE A 114 -3.65 4.46 26.00
CA PHE A 114 -2.74 5.58 25.79
C PHE A 114 -2.25 5.58 24.33
N PHE A 115 -2.39 6.71 23.66
CA PHE A 115 -1.81 6.97 22.33
C PHE A 115 -0.51 7.76 22.50
N LEU A 116 0.60 7.09 22.21
CA LEU A 116 1.98 7.48 22.49
C LEU A 116 2.61 8.20 21.29
N GLY A 117 1.98 9.29 20.87
CA GLY A 117 2.42 10.16 19.76
C GLY A 117 2.30 9.56 18.36
N ASP A 118 2.41 10.47 17.39
CA ASP A 118 2.22 10.26 15.96
C ASP A 118 0.90 9.51 15.66
N MET A 119 -0.18 10.16 16.10
CA MET A 119 -1.54 9.76 15.76
C MET A 119 -1.86 10.10 14.30
N LEU A 120 -1.36 11.25 13.84
CA LEU A 120 -1.54 11.79 12.49
C LEU A 120 -0.19 11.79 11.77
N SER A 121 -0.11 11.28 10.54
CA SER A 121 1.16 11.21 9.80
C SER A 121 1.70 12.58 9.33
N SER A 122 0.91 13.64 9.50
CA SER A 122 1.16 14.98 8.95
C SER A 122 0.31 16.07 9.64
N GLY A 123 -0.01 15.91 10.93
CA GLY A 123 -0.79 16.90 11.70
C GLY A 123 -0.09 18.27 11.77
N LYS A 124 1.24 18.28 11.82
CA LYS A 124 2.12 19.46 11.78
C LYS A 124 1.97 20.32 10.52
N ASP A 125 1.51 19.72 9.42
CA ASP A 125 1.45 20.33 8.08
C ASP A 125 0.06 20.91 7.76
N MET A 126 -0.88 20.85 8.72
CA MET A 126 -2.25 21.36 8.57
C MET A 126 -2.31 22.89 8.60
N ASN A 127 -3.10 23.45 7.68
CA ASN A 127 -3.10 24.89 7.39
C ASN A 127 -4.19 25.67 8.13
N SER A 128 -5.15 24.98 8.75
CA SER A 128 -6.23 25.60 9.50
C SER A 128 -6.74 24.70 10.64
N GLU A 129 -7.37 25.31 11.66
CA GLU A 129 -8.06 24.57 12.72
C GLU A 129 -9.20 23.69 12.17
N GLN A 130 -9.77 24.07 11.03
CA GLN A 130 -10.87 23.36 10.36
C GLN A 130 -10.38 22.09 9.65
N GLU A 131 -9.23 22.16 8.99
CA GLU A 131 -8.56 21.01 8.38
C GLU A 131 -8.11 20.01 9.47
N PHE A 132 -7.48 20.51 10.54
CA PHE A 132 -7.09 19.68 11.68
C PHE A 132 -8.31 19.03 12.38
N GLN A 133 -9.42 19.75 12.53
CA GLN A 133 -10.69 19.20 13.03
C GLN A 133 -11.21 18.05 12.14
N GLN A 134 -11.10 18.17 10.81
CA GLN A 134 -11.50 17.11 9.88
C GLN A 134 -10.58 15.88 9.98
N TYR A 135 -9.27 16.07 10.14
CA TYR A 135 -8.30 15.01 10.40
C TYR A 135 -8.64 14.25 11.70
N TYR A 136 -8.92 14.98 12.78
CA TYR A 136 -9.35 14.43 14.07
C TYR A 136 -10.68 13.67 13.98
N GLU A 137 -11.64 14.13 13.18
CA GLU A 137 -12.88 13.41 12.90
C GLU A 137 -12.63 12.06 12.19
N VAL A 138 -11.67 11.98 11.26
CA VAL A 138 -11.27 10.70 10.64
C VAL A 138 -10.54 9.81 11.66
N PHE A 139 -9.70 10.38 12.52
CA PHE A 139 -9.05 9.65 13.61
C PHE A 139 -10.07 9.03 14.57
N ARG A 140 -11.03 9.80 15.10
CA ARG A 140 -12.06 9.29 16.03
C ARG A 140 -12.98 8.23 15.39
N ARG A 141 -13.15 8.24 14.06
CA ARG A 141 -13.88 7.21 13.29
C ARG A 141 -13.03 5.97 12.97
N THR A 142 -11.71 6.07 13.03
CA THR A 142 -10.77 4.97 12.81
C THR A 142 -10.44 4.24 14.11
N PHE A 143 -10.32 5.00 15.20
CA PHE A 143 -10.02 4.53 16.57
C PHE A 143 -11.15 4.87 17.56
N PRO A 144 -12.41 4.45 17.32
CA PRO A 144 -13.49 4.69 18.27
C PRO A 144 -13.24 3.93 19.59
N LEU A 145 -13.32 4.65 20.71
CA LEU A 145 -13.27 4.11 22.07
C LEU A 145 -14.70 3.76 22.54
N GLU A 146 -14.81 2.74 23.40
CA GLU A 146 -16.06 2.41 24.08
C GLU A 146 -16.30 3.38 25.27
N PRO A 147 -17.55 3.71 25.66
CA PRO A 147 -17.84 4.69 26.70
C PRO A 147 -17.22 4.42 28.08
N ASN A 148 -16.84 3.17 28.36
CA ASN A 148 -16.24 2.74 29.62
C ASN A 148 -14.70 2.63 29.53
N VAL A 149 -14.07 3.13 28.47
CA VAL A 149 -12.63 3.02 28.21
C VAL A 149 -12.01 4.41 28.14
N ASN A 150 -11.16 4.73 29.11
CA ASN A 150 -10.48 6.02 29.16
C ASN A 150 -9.40 6.11 28.07
N GLY A 151 -9.42 7.19 27.28
CA GLY A 151 -8.43 7.46 26.23
C GLY A 151 -7.57 8.68 26.55
N TYR A 152 -6.26 8.52 26.57
CA TYR A 152 -5.29 9.59 26.79
C TYR A 152 -4.30 9.68 25.63
N TYR A 153 -3.81 10.89 25.35
CA TYR A 153 -3.03 11.20 24.16
C TYR A 153 -1.83 12.08 24.55
N VAL A 154 -0.66 11.80 23.98
CA VAL A 154 0.56 12.63 24.08
C VAL A 154 1.07 12.87 22.65
N PRO A 155 1.53 14.08 22.29
CA PRO A 155 1.88 14.40 20.90
C PRO A 155 3.21 13.78 20.45
N GLY A 156 3.27 13.39 19.18
CA GLY A 156 4.49 13.11 18.44
C GLY A 156 4.88 14.26 17.50
N ASN A 157 6.06 14.15 16.87
CA ASN A 157 6.61 15.21 16.03
C ASN A 157 5.88 15.37 14.69
N ASN A 158 5.16 14.36 14.19
CA ASN A 158 4.27 14.51 13.05
C ASN A 158 2.87 15.05 13.42
N ASP A 159 2.44 14.93 14.68
CA ASP A 159 1.18 15.55 15.14
C ASP A 159 1.27 17.08 15.24
N VAL A 160 2.37 17.60 15.81
CA VAL A 160 2.48 19.02 16.23
C VAL A 160 3.73 19.76 15.73
N GLY A 161 4.68 19.05 15.14
CA GLY A 161 5.96 19.60 14.70
C GLY A 161 7.03 19.64 15.80
N MET A 162 8.26 19.89 15.38
CA MET A 162 9.45 20.07 16.21
C MET A 162 10.38 21.05 15.48
N GLY A 163 11.01 21.96 16.23
CA GLY A 163 11.90 22.99 15.74
C GLY A 163 11.19 24.26 15.27
N VAL A 164 11.74 25.43 15.65
CA VAL A 164 11.41 26.79 15.19
C VAL A 164 9.90 27.05 15.01
N THR A 165 9.25 27.51 16.08
CA THR A 165 7.79 27.72 16.21
C THR A 165 7.19 28.71 15.20
N ARG A 166 6.98 28.27 13.95
CA ARG A 166 6.30 29.04 12.88
C ARG A 166 4.86 29.41 13.29
N PRO A 167 4.26 30.49 12.75
CA PRO A 167 2.85 30.85 13.02
C PRO A 167 1.85 29.72 12.77
N LEU A 168 2.13 28.83 11.81
CA LEU A 168 1.36 27.61 11.55
C LEU A 168 1.33 26.67 12.77
N SER A 169 2.50 26.38 13.34
CA SER A 169 2.65 25.48 14.50
C SER A 169 1.87 25.94 15.73
N LYS A 170 1.64 27.26 15.90
CA LYS A 170 0.79 27.79 16.98
C LYS A 170 -0.67 27.37 16.82
N HIS A 171 -1.20 27.39 15.59
CA HIS A 171 -2.57 26.96 15.30
C HIS A 171 -2.71 25.43 15.39
N VAL A 172 -1.72 24.67 14.91
CA VAL A 172 -1.68 23.21 15.06
C VAL A 172 -1.64 22.83 16.55
N ARG A 173 -0.72 23.39 17.35
CA ARG A 173 -0.61 23.07 18.78
C ARG A 173 -1.86 23.46 19.57
N LYS A 174 -2.50 24.59 19.25
CA LYS A 174 -3.82 24.98 19.80
C LYS A 174 -4.92 23.98 19.42
N SER A 175 -4.95 23.52 18.17
CA SER A 175 -5.94 22.54 17.69
C SER A 175 -5.75 21.18 18.33
N PHE A 176 -4.50 20.72 18.50
CA PHE A 176 -4.16 19.52 19.25
C PHE A 176 -4.65 19.61 20.70
N PHE A 177 -4.32 20.71 21.40
CA PHE A 177 -4.75 20.91 22.80
C PHE A 177 -6.28 20.81 22.96
N LYS A 178 -7.03 21.39 22.02
CA LYS A 178 -8.50 21.42 22.02
C LYS A 178 -9.14 20.05 21.75
N LEU A 179 -8.45 19.14 21.05
CA LEU A 179 -9.07 17.93 20.48
C LEU A 179 -8.49 16.61 21.02
N PHE A 180 -7.17 16.53 21.20
CA PHE A 180 -6.48 15.41 21.83
C PHE A 180 -6.21 15.67 23.32
N GLY A 181 -6.20 16.93 23.77
CA GLY A 181 -6.03 17.32 25.17
C GLY A 181 -4.63 17.84 25.51
N PRO A 182 -4.30 17.98 26.81
CA PRO A 182 -3.07 18.63 27.25
C PRO A 182 -1.79 17.89 26.82
N PHE A 183 -0.76 18.68 26.52
CA PHE A 183 0.53 18.22 25.99
C PHE A 183 1.35 17.44 27.02
N ASN A 184 1.27 17.85 28.29
CA ASN A 184 1.87 17.20 29.45
C ASN A 184 0.74 16.81 30.41
N GLN A 185 0.71 15.58 30.91
CA GLN A 185 -0.38 15.10 31.78
C GLN A 185 0.14 14.22 32.93
N ARG A 186 -0.46 14.34 34.11
CA ARG A 186 -0.37 13.35 35.20
C ARG A 186 -1.70 12.61 35.28
N VAL A 187 -1.67 11.29 35.12
CA VAL A 187 -2.85 10.42 35.19
C VAL A 187 -2.59 9.34 36.23
N ILE A 188 -3.53 9.09 37.14
CA ILE A 188 -3.44 7.97 38.09
C ILE A 188 -4.33 6.84 37.58
N VAL A 189 -3.75 5.66 37.35
CA VAL A 189 -4.48 4.45 36.95
C VAL A 189 -4.07 3.33 37.89
N HIS A 190 -5.02 2.82 38.69
CA HIS A 190 -4.82 1.68 39.59
C HIS A 190 -3.52 1.80 40.42
N ASN A 191 -3.41 2.87 41.20
CA ASN A 191 -2.28 3.19 42.08
C ASN A 191 -0.91 3.31 41.37
N HIS A 192 -0.90 3.57 40.06
CA HIS A 192 0.30 3.96 39.30
C HIS A 192 0.17 5.40 38.81
N THR A 193 1.24 6.18 38.89
CA THR A 193 1.30 7.55 38.36
C THR A 193 1.88 7.54 36.95
N PHE A 194 1.02 7.61 35.94
CA PHE A 194 1.41 7.81 34.54
C PHE A 194 1.75 9.28 34.29
N ILE A 195 2.95 9.52 33.77
CA ILE A 195 3.45 10.85 33.37
C ILE A 195 3.55 10.88 31.85
N LEU A 196 2.70 11.65 31.20
CA LEU A 196 2.68 11.89 29.75
C LEU A 196 3.46 13.17 29.47
N LEU A 197 4.44 13.08 28.57
CA LEU A 197 5.44 14.12 28.35
C LEU A 197 5.51 14.57 26.89
N ASP A 198 5.37 15.88 26.65
CA ASP A 198 5.56 16.56 25.36
C ASP A 198 7.00 16.44 24.87
N ALA A 199 7.33 15.31 24.27
CA ALA A 199 8.68 15.02 23.78
C ALA A 199 9.14 16.03 22.70
N PRO A 200 8.31 16.41 21.70
CA PRO A 200 8.68 17.47 20.75
C PRO A 200 8.95 18.82 21.42
N GLY A 201 8.09 19.27 22.34
CA GLY A 201 8.29 20.52 23.08
C GLY A 201 9.49 20.47 24.02
N LEU A 202 9.82 19.31 24.59
CA LEU A 202 10.99 19.12 25.45
C LEU A 202 12.28 19.19 24.64
N VAL A 203 12.29 18.70 23.40
CA VAL A 203 13.40 18.88 22.47
C VAL A 203 13.59 20.37 22.11
N ASP A 204 12.51 21.11 21.82
CA ASP A 204 12.60 22.54 21.51
C ASP A 204 13.10 23.38 22.71
N GLU A 205 12.62 23.08 23.93
CA GLU A 205 13.10 23.71 25.16
C GLU A 205 14.56 23.31 25.46
N ASP A 206 14.94 22.05 25.25
CA ASP A 206 16.30 21.57 25.45
C ASP A 206 17.30 22.20 24.47
N TYR A 207 16.94 22.39 23.20
CA TYR A 207 17.77 23.14 22.25
C TYR A 207 18.01 24.58 22.72
N THR A 208 16.97 25.24 23.21
CA THR A 208 17.05 26.62 23.72
C THR A 208 17.95 26.72 24.97
N ARG A 209 17.84 25.74 25.87
CA ARG A 209 18.68 25.57 27.07
C ARG A 209 20.14 25.26 26.72
N ALA A 210 20.36 24.29 25.83
CA ALA A 210 21.68 23.77 25.48
C ALA A 210 22.51 24.79 24.69
N ALA A 211 21.88 25.61 23.84
CA ALA A 211 22.54 26.72 23.15
C ALA A 211 23.18 27.72 24.14
N GLN A 212 22.53 27.95 25.28
CA GLN A 212 23.03 28.80 26.37
C GLN A 212 24.00 28.07 27.32
N ARG A 213 24.18 26.75 27.15
CA ARG A 213 24.98 25.85 28.01
C ARG A 213 24.51 25.80 29.48
N ILE A 214 23.25 26.15 29.76
CA ILE A 214 22.69 26.21 31.12
C ILE A 214 22.24 24.80 31.56
N PRO A 215 22.69 24.26 32.70
CA PRO A 215 22.22 22.96 33.20
C PRO A 215 20.78 23.04 33.74
N TYR A 216 20.08 21.91 33.81
CA TYR A 216 18.63 21.87 34.08
C TYR A 216 18.21 22.41 35.46
N ASP A 217 19.08 22.29 36.47
CA ASP A 217 18.90 22.92 37.79
C ASP A 217 18.72 24.44 37.66
N LYS A 218 19.60 25.09 36.89
CA LYS A 218 19.66 26.55 36.68
C LYS A 218 18.78 27.06 35.55
N TRP A 219 18.18 26.18 34.76
CA TRP A 219 17.30 26.56 33.66
C TRP A 219 15.97 27.14 34.17
N SER A 220 15.69 28.39 33.81
CA SER A 220 14.37 29.02 33.91
C SER A 220 13.44 28.38 32.89
N SER A 221 12.61 27.44 33.33
CA SER A 221 11.71 26.69 32.46
C SER A 221 10.63 27.57 31.83
N LEU A 222 10.23 27.21 30.60
CA LEU A 222 9.15 27.90 29.89
C LEU A 222 7.80 27.70 30.62
N PRO A 223 6.97 28.75 30.80
CA PRO A 223 5.66 28.62 31.44
C PRO A 223 4.72 27.68 30.67
N GLY A 224 4.14 26.71 31.37
CA GLY A 224 3.38 25.59 30.80
C GLY A 224 4.24 24.55 30.05
N GLY A 225 5.56 24.69 30.10
CA GLY A 225 6.52 23.86 29.37
C GLY A 225 6.78 22.50 30.04
N PRO A 226 7.31 21.53 29.28
CA PRO A 226 7.61 20.19 29.81
C PRO A 226 8.69 20.22 30.91
N VAL A 227 9.66 21.15 30.89
CA VAL A 227 10.66 21.22 31.97
C VAL A 227 10.05 21.78 33.26
N GLU A 228 9.12 22.75 33.17
CA GLU A 228 8.38 23.24 34.35
C GLU A 228 7.50 22.13 34.93
N PHE A 229 6.77 21.41 34.07
CA PHE A 229 5.95 20.27 34.46
C PHE A 229 6.76 19.19 35.18
N VAL A 230 7.93 18.80 34.66
CA VAL A 230 8.81 17.81 35.33
C VAL A 230 9.34 18.33 36.67
N LYS A 231 9.73 19.62 36.77
CA LYS A 231 10.15 20.23 38.05
C LYS A 231 9.01 20.26 39.08
N THR A 232 7.78 20.51 38.63
CA THR A 232 6.57 20.50 39.46
C THR A 232 6.27 19.07 39.95
N ILE A 233 6.30 18.07 39.06
CA ILE A 233 6.12 16.67 39.43
C ILE A 233 7.21 16.20 40.39
N HIS A 234 8.49 16.52 40.15
CA HIS A 234 9.58 16.24 41.09
C HIS A 234 9.33 16.84 42.49
N THR A 235 8.82 18.06 42.56
CA THR A 235 8.46 18.71 43.83
C THR A 235 7.31 17.97 44.52
N VAL A 236 6.28 17.53 43.79
CA VAL A 236 5.17 16.72 44.31
C VAL A 236 5.63 15.31 44.71
N VAL A 237 6.60 14.72 43.99
CA VAL A 237 7.23 13.44 44.35
C VAL A 237 7.92 13.56 45.71
N LEU A 238 8.76 14.58 45.89
CA LEU A 238 9.51 14.80 47.13
C LEU A 238 8.64 15.22 48.33
N THR A 239 7.46 15.81 48.12
CA THR A 239 6.64 16.41 49.20
C THR A 239 5.32 15.70 49.50
N GLN A 240 4.76 14.93 48.55
CA GLN A 240 3.42 14.33 48.71
C GLN A 240 3.36 12.84 48.33
N LEU A 241 4.11 12.37 47.33
CA LEU A 241 4.15 10.93 46.99
C LEU A 241 4.95 10.09 48.01
N GLY A 242 5.54 10.72 49.03
CA GLY A 242 5.96 10.04 50.27
C GLY A 242 4.79 9.55 51.14
N VAL A 243 3.55 9.97 50.84
CA VAL A 243 2.31 9.45 51.46
C VAL A 243 1.64 8.44 50.51
N ASP A 244 1.43 8.84 49.26
CA ASP A 244 0.92 7.96 48.19
C ASP A 244 2.10 7.33 47.43
N ASN A 245 2.61 6.20 47.91
CA ASN A 245 3.84 5.51 47.42
C ASN A 245 3.66 4.80 46.05
N ASN A 246 3.04 5.49 45.10
CA ASN A 246 2.53 4.98 43.83
C ASN A 246 3.62 4.97 42.73
N PRO A 247 4.03 3.80 42.18
CA PRO A 247 5.08 3.73 41.16
C PRO A 247 4.79 4.58 39.92
N VAL A 248 5.83 5.27 39.46
CA VAL A 248 5.77 6.17 38.29
C VAL A 248 6.01 5.40 36.99
N VAL A 249 5.21 5.67 35.98
CA VAL A 249 5.35 5.17 34.60
C VAL A 249 5.50 6.36 33.66
N LEU A 250 6.63 6.47 32.95
CA LEU A 250 6.89 7.57 32.03
C LEU A 250 6.49 7.20 30.59
N LEU A 251 5.66 8.04 29.96
CA LEU A 251 5.24 7.94 28.56
C LEU A 251 5.80 9.14 27.79
N SER A 252 6.72 8.91 26.86
CA SER A 252 7.33 9.96 26.02
C SER A 252 7.42 9.48 24.57
N HIS A 253 6.93 10.24 23.59
CA HIS A 253 6.94 9.76 22.20
C HIS A 253 8.36 9.47 21.69
N ILE A 254 9.33 10.36 21.98
CA ILE A 254 10.71 10.20 21.54
C ILE A 254 11.48 9.30 22.54
N PRO A 255 12.19 8.26 22.08
CA PRO A 255 12.98 7.39 22.93
C PRO A 255 14.05 8.12 23.75
N LEU A 256 14.37 7.64 24.95
CA LEU A 256 15.43 8.24 25.77
C LEU A 256 16.83 7.83 25.24
N TRP A 257 17.82 8.68 25.57
CA TRP A 257 19.18 8.57 25.06
C TRP A 257 19.82 7.21 25.35
N ARG A 258 20.45 6.64 24.34
CA ARG A 258 21.26 5.42 24.44
C ARG A 258 22.44 5.50 23.47
N LYS A 259 23.41 4.60 23.65
CA LYS A 259 24.52 4.43 22.69
C LYS A 259 23.98 3.81 21.39
N ASP A 260 24.49 4.21 20.23
CA ASP A 260 24.11 3.64 18.92
C ASP A 260 24.35 2.11 18.80
N THR A 261 25.26 1.59 19.63
CA THR A 261 25.58 0.17 19.74
C THR A 261 24.74 -0.58 20.77
N ALA A 262 23.82 0.10 21.47
CA ALA A 262 22.97 -0.54 22.47
C ALA A 262 22.00 -1.54 21.80
N PRO A 263 21.92 -2.79 22.30
CA PRO A 263 20.96 -3.76 21.80
C PRO A 263 19.52 -3.37 22.18
N CYS A 264 18.56 -3.96 21.46
CA CYS A 264 17.13 -3.67 21.58
C CYS A 264 16.28 -4.89 22.03
N GLY A 265 16.92 -5.92 22.59
CA GLY A 265 16.26 -7.20 22.88
C GLY A 265 15.96 -8.03 21.61
N PRO A 266 15.54 -9.30 21.78
CA PRO A 266 15.38 -10.26 20.68
C PRO A 266 14.08 -10.12 19.88
N ARG A 267 13.15 -9.25 20.31
CA ARG A 267 11.82 -9.07 19.68
C ARG A 267 11.75 -7.96 18.62
N ARG A 268 12.86 -7.24 18.43
CA ARG A 268 13.04 -6.25 17.35
C ARG A 268 13.21 -6.94 15.99
N GLU A 269 12.77 -6.31 14.90
CA GLU A 269 12.94 -6.85 13.54
C GLU A 269 14.27 -6.43 12.87
N LYS A 270 14.74 -5.19 13.06
CA LYS A 270 15.95 -4.68 12.37
C LYS A 270 16.83 -3.77 13.25
N GLY A 271 18.10 -4.13 13.39
CA GLY A 271 19.18 -3.24 13.87
C GLY A 271 18.99 -2.70 15.29
N ASN A 272 19.55 -1.51 15.55
CA ASN A 272 19.45 -0.78 16.83
C ASN A 272 18.84 0.61 16.58
N ILE A 273 18.42 1.30 17.65
CA ILE A 273 18.17 2.74 17.60
C ILE A 273 19.51 3.49 17.61
N ARG A 274 19.69 4.44 16.69
CA ARG A 274 20.86 5.32 16.62
C ARG A 274 20.44 6.76 16.84
N THR A 275 21.29 7.51 17.53
CA THR A 275 21.20 8.97 17.62
C THR A 275 21.18 9.60 16.21
N GLY A 276 20.37 10.64 16.05
CA GLY A 276 20.14 11.30 14.77
C GLY A 276 19.14 12.46 14.92
N VAL A 277 19.30 13.49 14.10
CA VAL A 277 18.50 14.71 14.12
C VAL A 277 18.43 15.33 12.73
N GLY A 278 17.30 15.97 12.43
CA GLY A 278 17.17 16.86 11.28
C GLY A 278 15.94 17.76 11.43
N HIS A 279 15.47 18.33 10.33
CA HIS A 279 14.29 19.19 10.36
C HIS A 279 13.03 18.40 10.71
N GLY A 280 12.48 18.62 11.90
CA GLY A 280 11.22 18.04 12.36
C GLY A 280 11.31 16.60 12.91
N TYR A 281 12.51 16.09 13.21
CA TYR A 281 12.69 14.77 13.85
C TYR A 281 13.98 14.70 14.67
N GLN A 282 13.97 13.87 15.72
CA GLN A 282 15.14 13.53 16.53
C GLN A 282 14.94 12.12 17.13
N ASN A 283 15.78 11.16 16.74
CA ASN A 283 15.56 9.71 17.01
C ASN A 283 15.63 9.31 18.50
N THR A 284 16.25 10.14 19.33
CA THR A 284 16.40 9.94 20.78
C THR A 284 16.57 11.30 21.47
N LEU A 285 16.02 11.48 22.67
CA LEU A 285 16.30 12.65 23.53
C LEU A 285 17.81 12.80 23.80
N GLN A 286 18.26 13.99 24.21
CA GLN A 286 19.67 14.18 24.57
C GLN A 286 20.03 13.46 25.88
N LYS A 287 21.32 13.17 26.07
CA LYS A 287 21.82 12.51 27.28
C LYS A 287 21.50 13.30 28.55
N HIS A 288 21.68 14.62 28.54
CA HIS A 288 21.37 15.47 29.70
C HIS A 288 19.87 15.53 30.00
N THR A 289 19.01 15.53 28.97
CA THR A 289 17.54 15.42 29.12
C THR A 289 17.15 14.08 29.74
N THR A 290 17.78 13.00 29.27
CA THR A 290 17.56 11.63 29.75
C THR A 290 17.92 11.48 31.22
N ASN A 291 19.11 11.97 31.62
CA ASN A 291 19.51 12.09 33.02
C ASN A 291 18.50 12.91 33.84
N PHE A 292 18.15 14.12 33.39
CA PHE A 292 17.20 15.00 34.09
C PHE A 292 15.84 14.32 34.34
N LEU A 293 15.25 13.66 33.32
CA LEU A 293 13.98 12.94 33.47
C LEU A 293 14.09 11.77 34.45
N ILE A 294 15.14 10.96 34.36
CA ILE A 294 15.33 9.77 35.21
C ILE A 294 15.59 10.18 36.67
N GLU A 295 16.44 11.19 36.89
CA GLU A 295 16.80 11.70 38.21
C GLU A 295 15.62 12.43 38.88
N SER A 296 14.82 13.16 38.11
CA SER A 296 13.69 13.97 38.63
C SER A 296 12.37 13.21 38.79
N LEU A 297 12.12 12.16 38.01
CA LEU A 297 10.87 11.39 38.04
C LEU A 297 11.00 9.99 38.65
N GLN A 298 12.23 9.46 38.74
CA GLN A 298 12.56 8.11 39.23
C GLN A 298 11.58 7.01 38.72
N PRO A 299 11.33 6.93 37.40
CA PRO A 299 10.29 6.05 36.85
C PRO A 299 10.64 4.57 37.04
N SER A 300 9.63 3.77 37.37
CA SER A 300 9.74 2.30 37.52
C SER A 300 9.87 1.58 36.17
N ILE A 301 9.29 2.16 35.13
CA ILE A 301 9.37 1.74 33.72
C ILE A 301 9.03 2.94 32.81
N ILE A 302 9.60 2.93 31.61
CA ILE A 302 9.44 3.97 30.58
C ILE A 302 8.91 3.31 29.30
N PHE A 303 7.98 3.96 28.61
CA PHE A 303 7.53 3.54 27.27
C PHE A 303 7.72 4.68 26.26
N SER A 304 8.22 4.35 25.07
CA SER A 304 8.46 5.30 23.96
C SER A 304 7.92 4.86 22.60
N GLY A 305 7.93 5.75 21.60
CA GLY A 305 7.46 5.52 20.22
C GLY A 305 8.52 5.96 19.19
N ASP A 306 8.09 6.65 18.11
CA ASP A 306 8.88 7.30 17.03
C ASP A 306 9.71 6.34 16.16
N ASN A 307 10.48 5.45 16.77
CA ASN A 307 11.36 4.52 16.04
C ASN A 307 10.59 3.44 15.26
N ARG A 308 9.29 3.29 15.49
CA ARG A 308 8.33 2.34 14.87
C ARG A 308 8.62 0.84 15.03
N ASP A 309 9.87 0.42 15.27
CA ASP A 309 10.24 -0.95 15.63
C ASP A 309 10.52 -1.08 17.12
N TYR A 310 10.24 -2.26 17.68
CA TYR A 310 10.35 -2.55 19.11
C TYR A 310 11.80 -2.37 19.60
N CYS A 311 11.99 -1.91 20.84
CA CYS A 311 13.32 -1.89 21.46
C CYS A 311 13.23 -1.94 22.99
N GLU A 312 13.83 -2.96 23.59
CA GLU A 312 14.09 -3.04 25.04
C GLU A 312 15.44 -2.35 25.36
N HIS A 313 15.46 -1.42 26.32
CA HIS A 313 16.69 -0.81 26.84
C HIS A 313 16.69 -0.73 28.36
N LEU A 314 17.86 -0.64 28.98
CA LEU A 314 18.04 -0.54 30.42
C LEU A 314 18.90 0.69 30.75
N HIS A 315 18.27 1.71 31.31
CA HIS A 315 18.95 2.91 31.81
C HIS A 315 19.54 2.65 33.19
N LYS A 316 20.67 3.30 33.50
CA LYS A 316 21.28 3.29 34.84
C LYS A 316 20.93 4.57 35.58
N LEU A 317 20.47 4.45 36.83
CA LEU A 317 20.40 5.60 37.74
C LEU A 317 21.82 6.09 38.09
N ALA A 318 21.99 7.40 38.26
CA ALA A 318 23.25 8.00 38.70
C ALA A 318 23.43 7.85 40.23
N SER A 319 24.21 6.84 40.62
CA SER A 319 24.80 6.53 41.94
C SER A 319 24.36 7.32 43.19
N GLY A 320 24.08 6.58 44.29
CA GLY A 320 24.39 7.10 45.63
C GLY A 320 23.71 6.44 46.83
N ARG A 321 22.49 5.88 46.69
CA ARG A 321 21.65 5.49 47.84
C ARG A 321 20.96 4.11 47.73
N VAL A 322 21.23 3.36 46.67
CA VAL A 322 20.52 2.11 46.33
C VAL A 322 21.53 1.06 45.82
N PRO A 323 21.41 -0.23 46.19
CA PRO A 323 22.24 -1.31 45.65
C PRO A 323 22.20 -1.42 44.12
N GLU A 324 23.28 -1.93 43.51
CA GLU A 324 23.45 -2.01 42.05
C GLU A 324 22.34 -2.83 41.36
N ASP A 325 21.80 -3.84 42.04
CA ASP A 325 20.74 -4.74 41.58
C ASP A 325 19.33 -4.12 41.56
N VAL A 326 19.18 -2.85 41.98
CA VAL A 326 17.94 -2.06 41.88
C VAL A 326 18.14 -0.75 41.09
N ALA A 327 19.36 -0.48 40.60
CA ALA A 327 19.73 0.78 39.93
C ALA A 327 19.39 0.85 38.42
N LEU A 328 18.44 0.03 37.93
CA LEU A 328 18.12 -0.12 36.51
C LEU A 328 16.65 0.21 36.19
N VAL A 329 16.44 1.10 35.23
CA VAL A 329 15.11 1.46 34.72
C VAL A 329 14.90 0.90 33.31
N PRO A 330 13.92 0.01 33.08
CA PRO A 330 13.58 -0.46 31.75
C PRO A 330 12.88 0.63 30.92
N GLU A 331 13.32 0.78 29.67
CA GLU A 331 12.59 1.49 28.63
C GLU A 331 12.15 0.51 27.54
N ILE A 332 10.87 0.57 27.17
CA ILE A 332 10.27 -0.23 26.11
C ILE A 332 9.80 0.73 25.00
N THR A 333 10.55 0.83 23.92
CA THR A 333 10.07 1.49 22.71
C THR A 333 9.00 0.60 22.07
N VAL A 334 7.75 1.05 22.16
CA VAL A 334 6.54 0.41 21.67
C VAL A 334 6.58 0.35 20.16
N LYS A 335 6.26 -0.83 19.62
CA LYS A 335 6.23 -1.07 18.18
C LYS A 335 5.03 -0.33 17.56
N SER A 336 5.24 0.29 16.39
CA SER A 336 4.20 1.04 15.67
C SER A 336 2.96 0.19 15.41
N PHE A 337 1.79 0.80 15.57
CA PHE A 337 0.50 0.19 15.21
C PHE A 337 0.27 0.17 13.68
N SER A 338 0.92 1.09 12.95
CA SER A 338 0.79 1.23 11.50
C SER A 338 1.81 0.41 10.69
N PRO A 339 1.47 -0.03 9.46
CA PRO A 339 2.43 -0.55 8.49
C PRO A 339 3.45 0.53 8.10
N SER A 340 4.74 0.18 8.08
CA SER A 340 5.80 1.05 7.55
C SER A 340 6.79 0.25 6.69
N ARG A 341 7.74 0.91 6.02
CA ARG A 341 8.76 0.22 5.21
C ARG A 341 9.67 -0.68 6.06
N HIS A 342 10.08 -0.23 7.24
CA HIS A 342 11.13 -0.89 8.02
C HIS A 342 10.67 -2.15 8.79
N ILE A 343 9.43 -2.19 9.30
CA ILE A 343 8.84 -3.37 9.99
C ILE A 343 8.00 -4.24 9.04
N ARG A 344 7.76 -5.50 9.39
CA ARG A 344 6.80 -6.39 8.70
C ARG A 344 5.49 -6.56 9.46
N ARG A 345 5.54 -6.73 10.79
CA ARG A 345 4.35 -6.92 11.63
C ARG A 345 4.19 -5.74 12.59
N PRO A 346 3.27 -4.78 12.34
CA PRO A 346 2.93 -3.76 13.34
C PRO A 346 2.46 -4.37 14.67
N GLY A 347 2.33 -3.59 15.74
CA GLY A 347 2.03 -4.10 17.07
C GLY A 347 1.45 -3.07 18.04
N PHE A 348 1.35 -3.49 19.30
CA PHE A 348 0.92 -2.66 20.44
C PHE A 348 1.39 -3.31 21.75
N GLN A 349 1.49 -2.52 22.82
CA GLN A 349 1.89 -3.01 24.13
C GLN A 349 0.66 -3.26 25.02
N LEU A 350 0.57 -4.46 25.59
CA LEU A 350 -0.37 -4.83 26.64
C LEU A 350 0.29 -4.64 28.00
N LEU A 351 -0.34 -3.89 28.91
CA LEU A 351 0.05 -3.75 30.32
C LEU A 351 -1.04 -4.34 31.22
N SER A 352 -0.62 -4.97 32.32
CA SER A 352 -1.49 -5.26 33.47
C SER A 352 -0.91 -4.61 34.71
N LEU A 353 -1.76 -3.93 35.47
CA LEU A 353 -1.42 -3.25 36.71
C LEU A 353 -2.07 -3.99 37.89
N ILE A 354 -1.35 -4.11 39.01
CA ILE A 354 -1.83 -4.52 40.34
C ILE A 354 -1.42 -3.50 41.39
N SER A 355 -2.14 -3.43 42.50
CA SER A 355 -1.76 -2.59 43.65
C SER A 355 -0.35 -2.96 44.12
N ALA A 356 0.53 -1.95 44.20
CA ALA A 356 1.92 -2.12 44.62
C ALA A 356 1.99 -2.32 46.14
N ASP A 357 1.74 -3.54 46.61
CA ASP A 357 1.81 -3.84 48.05
C ASP A 357 3.22 -3.56 48.61
N SER A 358 3.23 -2.90 49.76
CA SER A 358 4.32 -2.08 50.33
C SER A 358 5.64 -2.82 50.63
N THR A 359 5.68 -4.13 50.43
CA THR A 359 6.86 -5.00 50.66
C THR A 359 7.38 -5.68 49.39
N ALA A 360 6.66 -5.58 48.26
CA ALA A 360 7.02 -6.21 46.99
C ALA A 360 7.67 -5.20 46.02
N ARG A 361 8.94 -5.45 45.65
CA ARG A 361 9.74 -4.59 44.75
C ARG A 361 8.92 -4.09 43.54
N PHE A 362 8.90 -2.77 43.31
CA PHE A 362 8.05 -2.08 42.34
C PHE A 362 7.99 -2.71 40.92
N HIS A 363 9.08 -3.33 40.45
CA HIS A 363 9.15 -4.11 39.20
C HIS A 363 8.16 -5.30 39.09
N ARG A 364 7.32 -5.56 40.11
CA ARG A 364 6.23 -6.56 40.09
C ARG A 364 4.84 -5.98 39.84
N SER A 365 4.64 -4.67 40.02
CA SER A 365 3.31 -4.02 39.95
C SER A 365 2.84 -3.74 38.51
N VAL A 366 3.77 -3.51 37.58
CA VAL A 366 3.53 -3.40 36.13
C VAL A 366 4.07 -4.63 35.42
N ALA A 367 3.18 -5.42 34.81
CA ALA A 367 3.56 -6.47 33.86
C ALA A 367 3.24 -6.01 32.43
N HIS A 368 4.12 -6.24 31.45
CA HIS A 368 3.91 -5.82 30.06
C HIS A 368 4.28 -6.92 29.04
N ASP A 369 3.58 -6.97 27.90
CA ASP A 369 3.90 -7.85 26.76
C ASP A 369 3.57 -7.19 25.40
N LEU A 370 4.34 -7.50 24.37
CA LEU A 370 4.17 -7.00 23.01
C LEU A 370 3.24 -7.93 22.21
N CYS A 371 2.10 -7.40 21.77
CA CYS A 371 1.26 -8.07 20.78
C CYS A 371 1.61 -7.62 19.35
N LEU A 372 1.44 -8.52 18.38
CA LEU A 372 1.78 -8.29 16.98
C LEU A 372 0.56 -8.49 16.06
N LEU A 373 0.27 -7.49 15.25
CA LEU A 373 -0.72 -7.48 14.17
C LEU A 373 -0.22 -8.31 12.96
N PRO A 374 -1.00 -8.53 11.89
CA PRO A 374 -0.57 -9.39 10.78
C PRO A 374 0.37 -8.67 9.81
N ASP A 375 1.21 -9.44 9.11
CA ASP A 375 2.10 -8.90 8.07
C ASP A 375 1.30 -8.54 6.81
N GLN A 376 1.03 -7.25 6.62
CA GLN A 376 0.27 -6.75 5.47
C GLN A 376 1.01 -6.99 4.14
N LYS A 377 2.35 -6.97 4.14
CA LYS A 377 3.17 -7.25 2.94
C LYS A 377 3.06 -8.73 2.57
N PHE A 378 3.02 -9.63 3.55
CA PHE A 378 2.73 -11.05 3.34
C PHE A 378 1.34 -11.26 2.75
N ILE A 379 0.31 -10.61 3.29
CA ILE A 379 -1.07 -10.73 2.79
C ILE A 379 -1.15 -10.29 1.31
N HIS A 380 -0.67 -9.10 0.97
CA HIS A 380 -0.78 -8.61 -0.41
C HIS A 380 0.14 -9.37 -1.39
N TRP A 381 1.42 -9.56 -1.07
CA TRP A 381 2.38 -10.13 -2.02
C TRP A 381 2.44 -11.65 -2.03
N ARG A 382 2.40 -12.31 -0.86
CA ARG A 382 2.52 -13.78 -0.79
C ARG A 382 1.17 -14.49 -0.86
N LEU A 383 0.15 -13.96 -0.19
CA LEU A 383 -1.19 -14.57 -0.22
C LEU A 383 -1.95 -14.15 -1.49
N TYR A 384 -2.17 -12.85 -1.74
CA TYR A 384 -3.02 -12.40 -2.85
C TYR A 384 -2.33 -12.48 -4.22
N ALA A 385 -1.18 -11.85 -4.40
CA ALA A 385 -0.45 -11.91 -5.69
C ALA A 385 0.06 -13.33 -5.98
N GLY A 386 0.51 -14.07 -4.96
CA GLY A 386 0.83 -15.50 -5.07
C GLY A 386 -0.36 -16.35 -5.53
N PHE A 387 -1.54 -16.17 -4.93
CA PHE A 387 -2.76 -16.86 -5.38
C PHE A 387 -3.16 -16.49 -6.82
N ALA A 388 -3.04 -15.22 -7.21
CA ALA A 388 -3.29 -14.79 -8.58
C ALA A 388 -2.33 -15.46 -9.59
N TYR A 389 -1.04 -15.57 -9.24
CA TYR A 389 -0.04 -16.29 -10.04
C TYR A 389 -0.38 -17.79 -10.18
N PHE A 390 -0.71 -18.48 -9.09
CA PHE A 390 -1.09 -19.89 -9.14
C PHE A 390 -2.42 -20.10 -9.89
N THR A 391 -3.37 -19.17 -9.79
CA THR A 391 -4.60 -19.19 -10.60
C THR A 391 -4.27 -19.09 -12.09
N MET A 392 -3.43 -18.12 -12.50
CA MET A 392 -2.96 -17.98 -13.88
C MET A 392 -2.27 -19.24 -14.39
N LEU A 393 -1.37 -19.83 -13.60
CA LEU A 393 -0.67 -21.07 -13.93
C LEU A 393 -1.65 -22.25 -14.09
N ALA A 394 -2.62 -22.40 -13.19
CA ALA A 394 -3.64 -23.44 -13.26
C ALA A 394 -4.54 -23.28 -14.51
N MET A 395 -4.99 -22.06 -14.82
CA MET A 395 -5.77 -21.79 -16.03
C MET A 395 -4.96 -22.05 -17.31
N ALA A 396 -3.65 -21.75 -17.29
CA ALA A 396 -2.73 -22.04 -18.39
C ALA A 396 -2.55 -23.55 -18.60
N LEU A 397 -2.21 -24.29 -17.55
CA LEU A 397 -2.03 -25.75 -17.61
C LEU A 397 -3.33 -26.44 -18.06
N PHE A 398 -4.47 -26.06 -17.50
CA PHE A 398 -5.78 -26.60 -17.89
C PHE A 398 -6.09 -26.36 -19.37
N ASN A 399 -5.97 -25.13 -19.87
CA ASN A 399 -6.29 -24.82 -21.27
C ASN A 399 -5.28 -25.44 -22.25
N ILE A 400 -4.01 -25.63 -21.86
CA ILE A 400 -3.01 -26.38 -22.64
C ILE A 400 -3.37 -27.88 -22.70
N GLN A 401 -3.67 -28.51 -21.56
CA GLN A 401 -4.10 -29.91 -21.51
C GLN A 401 -5.39 -30.13 -22.33
N ARG A 402 -6.37 -29.23 -22.19
CA ARG A 402 -7.61 -29.25 -22.96
C ARG A 402 -7.36 -29.14 -24.47
N LYS A 403 -6.44 -28.27 -24.93
CA LYS A 403 -6.04 -28.26 -26.34
C LYS A 403 -5.41 -29.60 -26.77
N ARG A 404 -4.49 -30.17 -25.97
CA ARG A 404 -3.87 -31.48 -26.28
C ARG A 404 -4.94 -32.56 -26.45
N GLN A 405 -5.89 -32.68 -25.50
CA GLN A 405 -7.00 -33.64 -25.58
C GLN A 405 -7.91 -33.42 -26.80
N LEU A 406 -8.27 -32.17 -27.12
CA LEU A 406 -9.08 -31.83 -28.29
C LEU A 406 -8.35 -32.08 -29.62
N SER A 407 -7.02 -31.98 -29.64
CA SER A 407 -6.18 -32.33 -30.79
C SER A 407 -6.08 -33.85 -30.97
N SER A 408 -5.86 -34.59 -29.88
CA SER A 408 -5.82 -36.06 -29.91
C SER A 408 -7.16 -36.67 -30.33
N ARG A 409 -8.29 -36.10 -29.88
CA ARG A 409 -9.63 -36.54 -30.33
C ARG A 409 -9.89 -36.27 -31.81
N ALA A 410 -9.29 -35.23 -32.40
CA ALA A 410 -9.41 -34.93 -33.83
C ALA A 410 -8.61 -35.90 -34.73
N LEU A 411 -7.65 -36.64 -34.16
CA LEU A 411 -6.91 -37.71 -34.83
C LEU A 411 -7.59 -39.09 -34.73
N ILE A 412 -8.68 -39.21 -33.97
CA ILE A 412 -9.36 -40.49 -33.66
C ILE A 412 -10.83 -40.44 -34.14
N THR A 413 -11.16 -39.55 -35.09
CA THR A 413 -12.42 -39.66 -35.85
C THR A 413 -12.26 -40.76 -36.90
N PRO A 414 -12.97 -41.90 -36.81
CA PRO A 414 -12.99 -42.86 -37.91
C PRO A 414 -13.64 -42.21 -39.14
N LEU A 415 -13.18 -42.61 -40.33
CA LEU A 415 -13.77 -42.16 -41.58
C LEU A 415 -15.21 -42.68 -41.65
N SER A 416 -16.20 -41.78 -41.53
CA SER A 416 -17.60 -42.16 -41.62
C SER A 416 -17.92 -42.54 -43.07
N SER A 417 -18.17 -43.82 -43.31
CA SER A 417 -18.61 -44.33 -44.61
C SER A 417 -19.90 -43.61 -45.04
N HIS A 418 -19.89 -42.99 -46.22
CA HIS A 418 -21.10 -42.51 -46.86
C HIS A 418 -21.97 -43.72 -47.25
N ILE A 419 -23.05 -43.93 -46.50
CA ILE A 419 -24.13 -44.84 -46.93
C ILE A 419 -25.08 -44.02 -47.80
N SER A 420 -24.84 -44.06 -49.10
CA SER A 420 -25.71 -43.45 -50.10
C SER A 420 -26.98 -44.29 -50.27
N LEU A 421 -28.03 -43.99 -49.49
CA LEU A 421 -29.33 -44.63 -49.67
C LEU A 421 -30.01 -44.08 -50.93
N SER A 422 -30.02 -44.88 -51.99
CA SER A 422 -30.73 -44.62 -53.24
C SER A 422 -31.90 -45.59 -53.42
N GLY A 423 -33.04 -45.09 -53.92
CA GLY A 423 -34.17 -45.92 -54.35
C GLY A 423 -35.53 -45.59 -53.73
N ILE A 424 -36.25 -44.65 -54.34
CA ILE A 424 -37.73 -44.66 -54.40
C ILE A 424 -38.14 -44.22 -55.82
N PRO A 425 -38.66 -45.13 -56.67
CA PRO A 425 -39.19 -44.80 -57.99
C PRO A 425 -40.72 -44.78 -58.02
N SER A 426 -41.33 -43.78 -58.69
CA SER A 426 -42.76 -43.76 -59.09
C SER A 426 -43.00 -42.68 -60.16
N PRO A 427 -44.07 -42.76 -60.98
CA PRO A 427 -43.90 -42.49 -62.41
C PRO A 427 -44.56 -41.22 -63.00
N HIS A 428 -44.10 -40.91 -64.22
CA HIS A 428 -44.72 -40.11 -65.29
C HIS A 428 -46.14 -40.60 -65.70
N PRO A 429 -46.95 -39.91 -66.55
CA PRO A 429 -46.53 -38.98 -67.61
C PRO A 429 -47.43 -37.78 -68.00
N SER A 430 -46.88 -36.90 -68.85
CA SER A 430 -47.58 -36.26 -69.98
C SER A 430 -46.58 -35.79 -71.05
N LEU A 431 -46.97 -35.77 -72.32
CA LEU A 431 -46.13 -35.38 -73.48
C LEU A 431 -46.58 -34.04 -74.07
N VAL A 432 -45.63 -33.25 -74.60
CA VAL A 432 -45.85 -32.41 -75.80
C VAL A 432 -44.58 -32.43 -76.68
N THR A 433 -44.75 -32.55 -77.99
CA THR A 433 -43.73 -32.43 -79.07
C THR A 433 -43.05 -31.05 -79.10
N ALA A 434 -41.74 -30.87 -79.30
CA ALA A 434 -40.78 -31.38 -80.30
C ALA A 434 -40.84 -30.64 -81.67
N ALA A 435 -39.80 -29.86 -81.99
CA ALA A 435 -39.60 -29.19 -83.29
C ALA A 435 -38.10 -28.90 -83.61
N TRP A 436 -37.45 -29.87 -84.31
CA TRP A 436 -36.37 -29.78 -85.32
C TRP A 436 -35.14 -28.83 -85.22
N THR A 437 -34.09 -29.20 -85.97
CA THR A 437 -32.68 -28.77 -85.76
C THR A 437 -31.93 -28.42 -87.07
N SER A 438 -30.92 -27.54 -86.99
CA SER A 438 -29.61 -27.58 -87.71
C SER A 438 -28.82 -26.29 -87.37
N TYR A 439 -27.49 -26.13 -87.45
CA TYR A 439 -26.36 -26.89 -88.05
C TYR A 439 -25.13 -26.95 -87.08
N ALA A 440 -24.07 -27.70 -87.44
CA ALA A 440 -22.74 -27.78 -86.76
C ALA A 440 -21.67 -28.22 -87.80
N PRO A 441 -20.38 -28.57 -87.50
CA PRO A 441 -19.49 -28.42 -86.32
C PRO A 441 -18.12 -27.78 -86.75
N PRO A 442 -16.88 -28.21 -86.38
CA PRO A 442 -16.26 -28.67 -85.10
C PRO A 442 -15.03 -27.81 -84.64
N SER A 443 -14.33 -28.22 -83.57
CA SER A 443 -13.08 -27.64 -83.00
C SER A 443 -11.77 -28.33 -83.44
N PRO A 444 -10.58 -27.74 -83.16
CA PRO A 444 -9.52 -28.51 -82.45
C PRO A 444 -8.65 -27.69 -81.44
N THR A 445 -7.51 -28.26 -80.99
CA THR A 445 -6.84 -27.99 -79.68
C THR A 445 -5.33 -27.63 -79.69
N SER A 446 -4.90 -26.61 -78.92
CA SER A 446 -3.61 -26.52 -78.14
C SER A 446 -2.22 -26.61 -78.87
N PRO A 447 -1.03 -26.52 -78.21
CA PRO A 447 -0.46 -25.51 -77.28
C PRO A 447 1.01 -25.08 -77.66
N ARG A 448 1.73 -24.34 -76.76
CA ARG A 448 3.16 -23.86 -76.82
C ARG A 448 3.42 -22.66 -77.77
N GLY A 449 4.48 -21.83 -77.65
CA GLY A 449 5.50 -21.65 -76.58
C GLY A 449 6.67 -20.68 -76.94
N SER A 450 7.21 -19.95 -75.93
CA SER A 450 8.57 -19.33 -75.78
C SER A 450 9.24 -18.36 -76.82
N LEU A 451 9.60 -17.14 -76.33
CA LEU A 451 10.84 -16.34 -76.59
C LEU A 451 11.04 -15.67 -77.99
N PRO A 452 12.06 -14.79 -78.23
CA PRO A 452 12.57 -13.64 -77.43
C PRO A 452 12.99 -12.34 -78.23
N GLY A 453 13.27 -11.22 -77.52
CA GLY A 453 14.56 -10.48 -77.65
C GLY A 453 14.69 -9.12 -78.38
N THR A 454 15.20 -8.09 -77.66
CA THR A 454 15.89 -6.84 -78.12
C THR A 454 16.70 -6.23 -76.92
N ILE A 455 17.87 -5.53 -76.95
CA ILE A 455 18.88 -5.06 -77.94
C ILE A 455 18.50 -3.74 -78.67
N ARG A 456 19.31 -2.64 -78.74
CA ARG A 456 20.64 -2.17 -78.20
C ARG A 456 20.84 -0.64 -78.51
N THR A 457 21.71 0.22 -77.92
CA THR A 457 22.48 0.22 -76.64
C THR A 457 22.71 1.61 -75.95
N PRO A 458 23.57 2.58 -76.41
CA PRO A 458 24.45 3.30 -75.45
C PRO A 458 24.73 4.83 -75.60
N VAL A 459 25.21 5.45 -74.50
CA VAL A 459 26.32 6.44 -74.44
C VAL A 459 27.10 6.19 -73.12
N ALA A 460 28.40 6.48 -73.04
CA ALA A 460 29.22 6.29 -71.83
C ALA A 460 30.41 7.27 -71.71
N SER A 461 30.85 7.54 -70.47
CA SER A 461 32.17 8.07 -70.11
C SER A 461 32.49 7.61 -68.66
N SER A 462 33.52 6.77 -68.46
CA SER A 462 34.93 7.09 -68.13
C SER A 462 35.20 7.35 -66.62
N GLY A 463 36.10 6.56 -66.01
CA GLY A 463 36.52 6.68 -64.61
C GLY A 463 37.57 7.78 -64.35
N PRO A 464 38.45 7.67 -63.32
CA PRO A 464 39.19 6.44 -62.97
C PRO A 464 39.12 6.03 -61.48
N THR A 465 39.99 5.09 -61.08
CA THR A 465 40.07 4.50 -59.71
C THR A 465 41.45 4.72 -59.10
N PHE A 466 41.54 4.84 -57.77
CA PHE A 466 42.81 4.68 -57.02
C PHE A 466 42.61 3.86 -55.73
N ARG A 467 43.69 3.22 -55.26
CA ARG A 467 43.76 2.42 -54.01
C ARG A 467 44.94 2.94 -53.15
N ALA A 468 44.80 2.99 -51.82
CA ALA A 468 45.92 2.73 -50.89
C ALA A 468 45.51 2.56 -49.40
N ALA A 469 45.95 1.43 -48.84
CA ALA A 469 46.38 1.11 -47.47
C ALA A 469 46.24 2.10 -46.25
N SER A 470 45.44 1.66 -45.28
CA SER A 470 45.88 1.21 -43.92
C SER A 470 46.13 2.15 -42.71
N ARG A 471 45.72 1.59 -41.54
CA ARG A 471 46.24 1.77 -40.15
C ARG A 471 45.68 2.95 -39.30
N PRO A 472 45.67 2.83 -37.95
CA PRO A 472 44.39 2.89 -37.21
C PRO A 472 44.30 3.93 -36.09
N GLY A 473 43.07 4.13 -35.58
CA GLY A 473 42.79 4.83 -34.32
C GLY A 473 41.65 4.18 -33.54
N THR A 474 41.90 3.86 -32.26
CA THR A 474 40.88 3.53 -31.23
C THR A 474 40.18 4.80 -30.75
N PRO A 475 38.90 4.76 -30.31
CA PRO A 475 38.66 4.40 -28.90
C PRO A 475 37.33 3.68 -28.56
N ALA A 476 37.35 3.03 -27.39
CA ALA A 476 36.22 2.73 -26.48
C ALA A 476 35.04 1.83 -26.96
N PRO A 477 34.46 0.99 -26.06
CA PRO A 477 33.37 0.08 -26.41
C PRO A 477 31.98 0.72 -26.38
N LEU A 478 31.11 0.26 -27.28
CA LEU A 478 29.67 0.52 -27.24
C LEU A 478 29.01 -0.18 -26.03
N LEU A 479 28.57 0.60 -25.05
CA LEU A 479 27.58 0.13 -24.07
C LEU A 479 26.26 -0.17 -24.78
N SER A 480 25.69 -1.35 -24.51
CA SER A 480 24.37 -1.71 -25.04
C SER A 480 23.27 -0.91 -24.34
N PRO A 481 22.19 -0.51 -25.03
CA PRO A 481 21.04 0.11 -24.39
C PRO A 481 20.31 -0.92 -23.53
N ILE A 482 20.61 -0.94 -22.23
CA ILE A 482 19.84 -1.65 -21.22
C ILE A 482 18.41 -1.08 -21.26
N PRO A 483 17.36 -1.91 -21.34
CA PRO A 483 15.99 -1.41 -21.29
C PRO A 483 15.72 -0.84 -19.89
N TYR A 484 15.28 0.42 -19.82
CA TYR A 484 14.79 1.03 -18.59
C TYR A 484 13.74 0.11 -17.94
N GLN A 485 14.08 -0.46 -16.79
CA GLN A 485 13.07 -0.84 -15.81
C GLN A 485 12.55 0.46 -15.18
N HIS A 486 11.26 0.50 -14.84
CA HIS A 486 10.77 1.55 -13.97
C HIS A 486 11.42 1.36 -12.59
N GLU A 487 12.19 2.36 -12.17
CA GLU A 487 12.62 2.49 -10.78
C GLU A 487 11.39 2.81 -9.94
N GLU A 488 10.93 1.83 -9.15
CA GLU A 488 10.12 2.14 -7.97
C GLU A 488 11.03 2.90 -6.98
N PRO A 489 10.56 3.99 -6.34
CA PRO A 489 11.44 4.85 -5.56
C PRO A 489 12.03 4.12 -4.36
N GLU A 490 13.36 4.00 -4.36
CA GLU A 490 14.16 3.50 -3.24
C GLU A 490 13.95 4.37 -2.00
N ASP A 491 13.72 3.74 -0.86
CA ASP A 491 13.52 4.40 0.44
C ASP A 491 13.82 3.39 1.56
N ASP A 492 15.10 3.12 1.83
CA ASP A 492 15.53 2.37 3.01
C ASP A 492 16.90 2.91 3.50
N SER A 493 16.94 4.21 3.84
CA SER A 493 18.08 4.83 4.54
C SER A 493 17.66 5.92 5.54
N LEU A 494 17.14 5.52 6.71
CA LEU A 494 17.07 6.27 7.99
C LEU A 494 16.60 7.75 7.98
N TYR A 495 15.94 8.25 6.94
CA TYR A 495 15.56 9.65 6.77
C TYR A 495 14.20 9.78 6.05
N PRO A 496 13.38 10.80 6.36
CA PRO A 496 12.15 11.07 5.61
C PRO A 496 12.45 11.79 4.27
N PRO A 497 12.05 11.26 3.10
CA PRO A 497 12.34 11.87 1.81
C PRO A 497 11.34 12.98 1.44
N GLN A 498 11.74 14.25 1.57
CA GLN A 498 11.01 15.40 1.00
C GLN A 498 11.95 16.46 0.39
N TYR A 499 11.62 16.87 -0.83
CA TYR A 499 12.15 18.00 -1.61
C TYR A 499 13.65 18.06 -1.95
N ALA A 500 13.98 17.57 -3.14
CA ALA A 500 14.97 18.25 -3.97
C ALA A 500 14.32 19.46 -4.64
N SER A 501 14.59 20.68 -4.15
CA SER A 501 14.33 21.90 -4.92
C SER A 501 15.49 22.13 -5.89
N THR A 502 15.22 22.16 -7.19
CA THR A 502 16.25 22.46 -8.21
C THR A 502 16.87 23.83 -7.95
N ARG A 503 18.14 23.87 -7.51
CA ARG A 503 18.93 25.10 -7.50
C ARG A 503 19.23 25.49 -8.94
N LEU A 504 18.41 26.39 -9.49
CA LEU A 504 18.84 27.18 -10.64
C LEU A 504 20.01 28.08 -10.21
N HIS A 505 20.96 28.33 -11.10
CA HIS A 505 22.16 29.11 -10.79
C HIS A 505 21.82 30.56 -10.43
N LEU A 506 22.62 31.15 -9.54
CA LEU A 506 22.70 32.61 -9.43
C LEU A 506 23.22 33.19 -10.75
N HIS A 507 22.58 34.26 -11.21
CA HIS A 507 23.28 35.40 -11.77
C HIS A 507 22.82 36.65 -11.00
N GLN A 508 23.66 37.68 -10.99
CA GLN A 508 23.62 38.81 -10.07
C GLN A 508 23.59 40.13 -10.84
N GLU A 509 22.62 40.97 -10.54
CA GLU A 509 22.52 42.45 -10.67
C GLU A 509 21.09 42.78 -10.15
N GLU A 510 20.83 43.76 -9.27
CA GLU A 510 21.00 45.22 -9.39
C GLU A 510 20.14 45.81 -10.55
N THR A 511 19.36 46.89 -10.39
CA THR A 511 19.18 47.81 -9.25
C THR A 511 17.85 48.62 -9.33
N TRP A 512 17.16 48.82 -8.19
CA TRP A 512 16.11 49.84 -7.93
C TRP A 512 14.79 49.87 -8.76
N SER A 513 13.90 50.78 -8.35
CA SER A 513 12.49 51.00 -8.76
C SER A 513 12.09 52.46 -8.44
N PRO A 514 10.89 52.99 -8.81
CA PRO A 514 9.99 52.75 -9.96
C PRO A 514 9.67 54.07 -10.74
N GLU A 515 8.90 54.03 -11.85
CA GLU A 515 7.79 54.98 -12.18
C GLU A 515 7.22 54.85 -13.62
N HIS A 516 5.98 55.33 -13.82
CA HIS A 516 5.33 55.75 -15.09
C HIS A 516 5.10 54.70 -16.21
N LEU A 517 4.20 54.89 -17.20
CA LEU A 517 2.79 55.36 -17.23
C LEU A 517 2.22 55.02 -18.64
N ASP A 518 0.90 54.80 -18.73
CA ASP A 518 0.00 55.02 -19.88
C ASP A 518 0.13 54.32 -21.27
N HIS A 519 -1.07 53.95 -21.78
CA HIS A 519 -1.56 53.97 -23.18
C HIS A 519 -0.82 53.17 -24.29
N LEU A 520 -1.48 52.43 -25.20
CA LEU A 520 -2.72 52.74 -25.94
C LEU A 520 -3.40 51.48 -26.55
N ASP A 521 -4.62 51.65 -27.10
CA ASP A 521 -5.41 50.65 -27.85
C ASP A 521 -4.82 50.24 -29.21
N SER A 522 -5.17 49.04 -29.69
CA SER A 522 -5.99 48.90 -30.93
C SER A 522 -6.35 47.44 -31.26
N ASN A 523 -7.63 47.19 -31.55
CA ASN A 523 -8.06 46.07 -32.40
C ASN A 523 -8.02 46.53 -33.86
N GLU A 524 -7.60 45.67 -34.79
CA GLU A 524 -8.14 45.74 -36.16
C GLU A 524 -8.25 44.35 -36.81
N ASN A 525 -9.07 44.26 -37.86
CA ASN A 525 -9.70 43.01 -38.31
C ASN A 525 -9.46 42.77 -39.81
N GLY A 526 -8.63 41.79 -40.16
CA GLY A 526 -8.19 41.51 -41.54
C GLY A 526 -8.87 40.30 -42.17
N SER A 527 -9.85 40.50 -43.07
CA SER A 527 -10.71 39.43 -43.60
C SER A 527 -10.39 38.98 -45.05
N ARG A 528 -10.86 37.76 -45.37
CA ARG A 528 -11.02 37.08 -46.70
C ARG A 528 -9.91 36.05 -47.01
N ILE A 529 -10.15 34.96 -47.76
CA ILE A 529 -11.15 34.67 -48.82
C ILE A 529 -11.83 33.29 -48.61
N MET A 530 -13.10 33.14 -49.02
CA MET A 530 -13.82 31.86 -49.16
C MET A 530 -13.82 31.35 -50.61
N SER A 531 -13.88 30.03 -50.83
CA SER A 531 -14.70 29.36 -51.88
C SER A 531 -14.69 27.81 -51.68
N PRO A 532 -15.56 26.98 -52.32
CA PRO A 532 -16.53 26.22 -51.51
C PRO A 532 -16.90 24.78 -51.98
N PHE A 533 -16.80 23.76 -51.11
CA PHE A 533 -17.44 22.45 -51.40
C PHE A 533 -18.10 21.75 -50.20
N LEU A 534 -19.43 21.58 -50.31
CA LEU A 534 -20.28 20.51 -49.79
C LEU A 534 -20.19 20.12 -48.30
N THR A 535 -21.14 20.62 -47.52
CA THR A 535 -21.57 20.01 -46.24
C THR A 535 -22.69 18.99 -46.45
N PRO A 536 -22.61 17.81 -45.81
CA PRO A 536 -23.78 16.98 -45.53
C PRO A 536 -24.13 17.05 -44.03
N SER A 537 -25.31 17.57 -43.72
CA SER A 537 -25.85 17.58 -42.35
C SER A 537 -26.33 16.17 -41.94
N GLY A 538 -25.60 15.55 -41.00
CA GLY A 538 -25.98 14.29 -40.37
C GLY A 538 -25.85 14.37 -38.84
N PRO A 539 -26.66 13.61 -38.08
CA PRO A 539 -26.65 13.70 -36.62
C PRO A 539 -25.30 13.28 -36.04
N GLN A 540 -24.75 14.09 -35.12
CA GLN A 540 -23.49 13.78 -34.43
C GLN A 540 -23.66 12.63 -33.44
N ILE A 541 -23.57 11.39 -33.94
CA ILE A 541 -23.31 10.22 -33.10
C ILE A 541 -21.92 10.42 -32.46
N ARG A 542 -21.89 10.70 -31.15
CA ARG A 542 -20.66 10.78 -30.35
C ARG A 542 -19.88 9.47 -30.50
N ARG A 543 -18.78 9.48 -31.26
CA ARG A 543 -17.94 8.29 -31.45
C ARG A 543 -17.30 7.91 -30.11
N PRO A 544 -17.39 6.64 -29.67
CA PRO A 544 -16.80 6.21 -28.41
C PRO A 544 -15.27 6.34 -28.47
N TRP A 545 -14.66 6.72 -27.35
CA TRP A 545 -13.23 6.96 -27.24
C TRP A 545 -12.44 5.71 -27.62
N SER A 546 -11.51 5.84 -28.57
CA SER A 546 -10.75 4.71 -29.12
C SER A 546 -9.25 5.01 -29.12
N TRP A 547 -8.49 4.28 -28.31
CA TRP A 547 -7.05 4.40 -28.25
C TRP A 547 -6.42 3.44 -29.27
N THR A 548 -5.77 3.99 -30.31
CA THR A 548 -5.15 3.20 -31.39
C THR A 548 -3.63 3.35 -31.39
N TRP A 549 -2.93 2.39 -30.80
CA TRP A 549 -1.46 2.34 -30.83
C TRP A 549 -0.95 1.49 -32.00
N SER A 550 0.23 1.80 -32.53
CA SER A 550 0.80 1.11 -33.70
C SER A 550 2.29 0.86 -33.53
N PHE A 551 2.68 -0.41 -33.47
CA PHE A 551 4.05 -0.86 -33.19
C PHE A 551 4.57 -1.81 -34.28
N VAL A 552 5.88 -2.01 -34.38
CA VAL A 552 6.48 -2.95 -35.35
C VAL A 552 6.88 -4.23 -34.64
N PHE A 553 6.47 -5.39 -35.18
CA PHE A 553 6.86 -6.69 -34.64
C PHE A 553 7.27 -7.64 -35.77
N ARG A 554 8.50 -8.16 -35.70
CA ARG A 554 9.15 -8.97 -36.75
C ARG A 554 9.06 -8.31 -38.14
N GLY A 555 9.52 -7.06 -38.22
CA GLY A 555 9.59 -6.28 -39.47
C GLY A 555 8.25 -5.80 -40.06
N ARG A 556 7.09 -6.12 -39.44
CA ARG A 556 5.78 -5.67 -39.91
C ARG A 556 5.10 -4.75 -38.90
N ARG A 557 4.66 -3.57 -39.35
CA ARG A 557 3.84 -2.64 -38.55
C ARG A 557 2.47 -3.27 -38.29
N ARG A 558 2.02 -3.24 -37.03
CA ARG A 558 0.72 -3.71 -36.58
C ARG A 558 0.05 -2.58 -35.80
N ARG A 559 -1.28 -2.47 -35.91
CA ARG A 559 -2.10 -1.55 -35.12
C ARG A 559 -2.94 -2.36 -34.13
N MET A 560 -3.05 -1.88 -32.90
CA MET A 560 -3.96 -2.40 -31.89
C MET A 560 -4.92 -1.27 -31.49
N ALA A 561 -6.21 -1.56 -31.51
CA ALA A 561 -7.27 -0.62 -31.17
C ALA A 561 -7.98 -1.09 -29.90
N ILE A 562 -8.08 -0.21 -28.91
CA ILE A 562 -8.84 -0.44 -27.68
C ILE A 562 -9.96 0.60 -27.65
N HIS A 563 -11.21 0.14 -27.67
CA HIS A 563 -12.38 0.99 -27.55
C HIS A 563 -12.84 1.02 -26.09
N ALA A 564 -13.20 2.18 -25.58
CA ALA A 564 -13.81 2.29 -24.26
C ALA A 564 -15.14 1.50 -24.24
N PRO A 565 -15.35 0.58 -23.28
CA PRO A 565 -16.62 -0.12 -23.15
C PRO A 565 -17.71 0.85 -22.72
N SER A 566 -18.85 0.85 -23.43
CA SER A 566 -20.05 1.57 -23.00
C SER A 566 -20.59 0.92 -21.72
N VAL A 567 -20.54 1.65 -20.60
CA VAL A 567 -21.06 1.19 -19.30
C VAL A 567 -22.59 1.29 -19.29
N SER A 568 -23.25 0.36 -19.98
CA SER A 568 -24.70 0.14 -19.87
C SER A 568 -24.98 -1.01 -18.89
N TRP A 569 -26.21 -1.05 -18.36
CA TRP A 569 -26.65 -2.15 -17.50
C TRP A 569 -26.61 -3.49 -18.24
N ASP A 570 -26.93 -3.50 -19.53
CA ASP A 570 -26.86 -4.69 -20.37
C ASP A 570 -25.43 -5.12 -20.72
N ALA A 571 -24.48 -4.18 -20.87
CA ALA A 571 -23.06 -4.52 -20.96
C ALA A 571 -22.54 -5.15 -19.64
N CYS A 572 -23.11 -4.76 -18.49
CA CYS A 572 -22.83 -5.41 -17.21
C CYS A 572 -23.45 -6.82 -17.15
N LYS A 573 -24.69 -7.01 -17.62
CA LYS A 573 -25.30 -8.34 -17.77
C LYS A 573 -24.49 -9.23 -18.71
N ASP A 574 -24.01 -8.72 -19.84
CA ASP A 574 -23.17 -9.44 -20.79
C ASP A 574 -21.81 -9.81 -20.17
N LEU A 575 -21.20 -8.92 -19.38
CA LEU A 575 -19.99 -9.22 -18.62
C LEU A 575 -20.26 -10.35 -17.60
N ILE A 576 -21.36 -10.26 -16.85
CA ILE A 576 -21.78 -11.26 -15.87
C ILE A 576 -22.10 -12.60 -16.56
N ALA A 577 -22.73 -12.61 -17.74
CA ALA A 577 -22.99 -13.82 -18.51
C ALA A 577 -21.70 -14.43 -19.11
N LEU A 578 -20.80 -13.58 -19.63
CA LEU A 578 -19.51 -13.97 -20.22
C LEU A 578 -18.55 -14.56 -19.17
N LEU A 579 -18.64 -14.10 -17.92
CA LEU A 579 -17.85 -14.59 -16.80
C LEU A 579 -18.57 -15.69 -16.00
N GLY A 580 -19.91 -15.69 -15.95
CA GLY A 580 -20.73 -16.50 -15.04
C GLY A 580 -21.04 -17.91 -15.53
N ASP A 581 -21.49 -18.06 -16.79
CA ASP A 581 -22.07 -19.30 -17.32
C ASP A 581 -21.54 -19.63 -18.74
N GLY A 582 -21.83 -20.79 -19.37
CA GLY A 582 -22.55 -21.96 -18.88
C GLY A 582 -22.36 -23.15 -19.83
N VAL A 583 -21.91 -24.27 -19.26
CA VAL A 583 -21.74 -25.66 -19.76
C VAL A 583 -21.67 -25.94 -21.28
N SER A 584 -22.65 -25.52 -22.09
CA SER A 584 -22.99 -26.18 -23.38
C SER A 584 -22.15 -25.75 -24.61
N THR A 585 -21.55 -24.55 -24.64
CA THR A 585 -20.86 -24.03 -25.86
C THR A 585 -19.33 -24.03 -25.78
N GLY A 586 -18.76 -24.74 -24.80
CA GLY A 586 -17.37 -24.60 -24.36
C GLY A 586 -16.30 -24.86 -25.43
N ASP A 587 -16.39 -25.96 -26.18
CA ASP A 587 -15.30 -26.38 -27.08
C ASP A 587 -15.30 -25.65 -28.43
N VAL A 588 -16.48 -25.28 -28.95
CA VAL A 588 -16.61 -24.46 -30.16
C VAL A 588 -16.04 -23.06 -29.92
N LYS A 589 -16.46 -22.41 -28.82
CA LYS A 589 -15.93 -21.09 -28.42
C LYS A 589 -14.43 -21.15 -28.08
N PHE A 590 -13.92 -22.25 -27.53
CA PHE A 590 -12.48 -22.44 -27.29
C PHE A 590 -11.68 -22.52 -28.59
N ARG A 591 -12.13 -23.30 -29.59
CA ARG A 591 -11.49 -23.38 -30.92
C ARG A 591 -11.43 -22.01 -31.62
N GLN A 592 -12.47 -21.18 -31.50
CA GLN A 592 -12.51 -19.82 -32.06
C GLN A 592 -11.67 -18.79 -31.28
N ARG A 593 -11.62 -18.88 -29.95
CA ARG A 593 -10.93 -17.88 -29.09
C ARG A 593 -9.42 -18.10 -28.98
N GLY A 594 -8.95 -19.34 -29.12
CA GLY A 594 -7.55 -19.71 -28.93
C GLY A 594 -7.13 -19.80 -27.46
N ILE A 595 -5.95 -20.38 -27.19
CA ILE A 595 -5.51 -20.72 -25.82
C ILE A 595 -5.38 -19.46 -24.96
N PHE A 596 -4.59 -18.47 -25.40
CA PHE A 596 -4.26 -17.28 -24.60
C PHE A 596 -5.50 -16.51 -24.16
N ARG A 597 -6.44 -16.23 -25.08
CA ARG A 597 -7.70 -15.56 -24.77
C ARG A 597 -8.57 -16.38 -23.83
N SER A 598 -8.51 -17.72 -23.90
CA SER A 598 -9.24 -18.59 -22.97
C SER A 598 -8.64 -18.57 -21.57
N ILE A 599 -7.31 -18.58 -21.43
CA ILE A 599 -6.61 -18.43 -20.14
C ILE A 599 -6.98 -17.10 -19.48
N VAL A 600 -6.90 -15.99 -20.23
CA VAL A 600 -7.23 -14.65 -19.72
C VAL A 600 -8.71 -14.56 -19.31
N MET A 601 -9.63 -15.09 -20.12
CA MET A 601 -11.07 -15.13 -19.75
C MET A 601 -11.35 -15.99 -18.52
N ASP A 602 -10.66 -17.12 -18.37
CA ASP A 602 -10.83 -18.02 -17.23
C ASP A 602 -10.25 -17.40 -15.94
N PHE A 603 -9.11 -16.70 -16.04
CA PHE A 603 -8.55 -15.93 -14.92
C PHE A 603 -9.45 -14.76 -14.52
N LEU A 604 -9.92 -13.94 -15.47
CA LEU A 604 -10.84 -12.82 -15.19
C LEU A 604 -12.16 -13.32 -14.57
N SER A 605 -12.62 -14.52 -14.93
CA SER A 605 -13.80 -15.18 -14.34
C SER A 605 -13.62 -15.53 -12.85
N VAL A 606 -12.38 -15.74 -12.38
CA VAL A 606 -12.02 -15.86 -10.96
C VAL A 606 -11.78 -14.48 -10.33
N ALA A 607 -10.97 -13.63 -10.97
CA ALA A 607 -10.54 -12.33 -10.44
C ALA A 607 -11.73 -11.36 -10.21
N TRP A 608 -12.77 -11.39 -11.05
CA TRP A 608 -13.99 -10.62 -10.81
C TRP A 608 -14.68 -11.00 -9.49
N VAL A 609 -14.72 -12.29 -9.15
CA VAL A 609 -15.30 -12.76 -7.88
C VAL A 609 -14.45 -12.32 -6.69
N PHE A 610 -13.12 -12.35 -6.83
CA PHE A 610 -12.19 -11.80 -5.83
C PHE A 610 -12.45 -10.31 -5.61
N VAL A 611 -12.47 -9.49 -6.66
CA VAL A 611 -12.69 -8.04 -6.57
C VAL A 611 -14.06 -7.72 -5.95
N MET A 612 -15.14 -8.33 -6.43
CA MET A 612 -16.48 -8.11 -5.87
C MET A 612 -16.58 -8.50 -4.39
N THR A 613 -16.00 -9.64 -4.01
CA THR A 613 -15.97 -10.10 -2.61
C THR A 613 -15.17 -9.13 -1.74
N TRP A 614 -13.99 -8.70 -2.22
CA TRP A 614 -13.14 -7.72 -1.54
C TRP A 614 -13.85 -6.37 -1.35
N THR A 615 -14.54 -5.86 -2.38
CA THR A 615 -15.31 -4.60 -2.29
C THR A 615 -16.43 -4.68 -1.24
N VAL A 616 -17.13 -5.82 -1.13
CA VAL A 616 -18.15 -6.04 -0.08
C VAL A 616 -17.52 -6.10 1.31
N MET A 617 -16.37 -6.78 1.47
CA MET A 617 -15.64 -6.85 2.75
C MET A 617 -15.03 -5.51 3.17
N ALA A 618 -14.55 -4.72 2.21
CA ALA A 618 -14.09 -3.36 2.40
C ALA A 618 -15.25 -2.50 2.89
N TRP A 619 -16.38 -2.47 2.18
CA TRP A 619 -17.58 -1.72 2.57
C TRP A 619 -18.10 -2.11 3.97
N TRP A 620 -18.10 -3.40 4.31
CA TRP A 620 -18.45 -3.88 5.66
C TRP A 620 -17.43 -3.52 6.76
N SER A 621 -16.23 -3.08 6.37
CA SER A 621 -15.23 -2.52 7.31
C SER A 621 -15.40 -1.00 7.53
N PHE A 622 -16.25 -0.33 6.74
CA PHE A 622 -16.67 1.07 6.91
C PHE A 622 -18.05 1.22 7.59
N ARG A 623 -18.75 0.11 7.83
CA ARG A 623 -19.81 -0.02 8.84
C ARG A 623 -19.23 -0.57 10.15
#